data_AF-A0A3A8IKT8-F1
#
_entry.id   AF-A0A3A8IKT8-F1
#
_cell.length_a   1.000
_cell.length_b   1.000
_cell.length_c   1.000
_cell.angle_alpha   90.00
_cell.angle_beta   90.00
_cell.angle_gamma   90.00
#
_symmetry.space_group_name_H-M   'P 1'
#
loop_
_entity.id
_entity.type
_entity.pdbx_description
1 polymer ?
#
loop_
_entity_poly.entity_id
_entity_poly.type
_entity_poly.pdbx_seq_one_letter_code
_entity_poly.pdbx_strand_id
1 'polypeptide(L)' 'MPIGEPSVPYRLPGGTYEQWIRIYERLFRERIIFLFEEVDDGIANAI' A
#
# COMPACT_ATOMS: atom_id res chain seq x y z
N MET A 1 15.58 -7.60 -14.23
CA MET A 1 14.32 -8.15 -13.69
C MET A 1 13.78 -7.09 -12.75
N PRO A 2 12.61 -6.47 -12.98
CA PRO A 2 12.13 -5.48 -12.04
C PRO A 2 11.87 -6.20 -10.73
N ILE A 3 12.44 -5.71 -9.64
CA ILE A 3 12.18 -6.21 -8.30
C ILE A 3 10.70 -5.88 -8.07
N GLY A 4 9.83 -6.88 -8.14
CA GLY A 4 8.40 -6.68 -7.95
C GLY A 4 8.11 -6.09 -6.57
N GLU A 5 7.00 -5.35 -6.44
CA GLU A 5 6.60 -4.82 -5.15
C GLU A 5 6.48 -5.96 -4.12
N PRO A 6 7.10 -5.86 -2.93
CA PRO A 6 7.01 -6.88 -1.90
C PRO A 6 5.56 -7.17 -1.50
N SER A 7 5.23 -8.45 -1.39
CA SER A 7 3.96 -8.91 -0.82
C SER A 7 4.16 -9.32 0.63
N VAL A 8 3.20 -8.99 1.49
CA VAL A 8 3.25 -9.21 2.93
C VAL A 8 1.94 -9.76 3.45
N PRO A 9 1.95 -10.61 4.50
CA PRO A 9 0.74 -11.13 5.10
C PRO A 9 -0.03 -10.01 5.83
N TYR A 10 -1.34 -10.00 5.66
CA TYR A 10 -2.27 -9.10 6.31
C TYR A 10 -3.58 -9.81 6.62
N ARG A 11 -4.05 -9.69 7.86
CA ARG A 11 -5.36 -10.19 8.28
C ARG A 11 -6.34 -9.03 8.31
N LEU A 12 -7.38 -9.08 7.46
CA LEU A 12 -8.44 -8.09 7.47
C LEU A 12 -9.15 -8.08 8.83
N PRO A 13 -9.68 -6.93 9.28
CA PRO A 13 -10.55 -6.88 10.45
C PRO A 13 -11.73 -7.86 10.31
N GLY A 14 -11.88 -8.78 11.27
CA GLY A 14 -12.89 -9.83 11.21
C GLY A 14 -12.60 -10.98 10.23
N GLY A 15 -11.44 -10.98 9.56
CA GLY A 15 -11.02 -12.03 8.65
C GLY A 15 -10.47 -13.27 9.37
N THR A 16 -10.84 -14.44 8.88
CA THR A 16 -10.42 -15.74 9.43
C THR A 16 -9.02 -16.15 8.96
N TYR A 17 -8.57 -15.68 7.80
CA TYR A 17 -7.30 -16.05 7.19
C TYR A 17 -6.48 -14.82 6.81
N GLU A 18 -5.16 -15.03 6.69
CA GLU A 18 -4.22 -14.03 6.21
C GLU A 18 -4.23 -13.97 4.68
N GLN A 19 -4.19 -12.75 4.16
CA GLN A 19 -4.11 -12.46 2.75
C GLN A 19 -2.74 -11.85 2.45
N TRP A 20 -2.17 -12.21 1.31
CA TRP A 20 -0.93 -11.62 0.83
C TRP A 20 -1.27 -10.38 0.01
N ILE A 21 -0.95 -9.22 0.56
CA ILE A 21 -1.23 -7.92 -0.06
C ILE A 21 0.08 -7.18 -0.34
N ARG A 22 -0.01 -6.18 -1.22
CA ARG A 22 1.09 -5.28 -1.54
C ARG A 22 1.52 -4.48 -0.30
N ILE A 23 2.82 -4.26 -0.12
CA ILE A 23 3.34 -3.56 1.07
C ILE A 23 2.77 -2.15 1.21
N TYR A 24 2.64 -1.39 0.12
CA TYR A 24 2.07 -0.04 0.20
C TYR A 24 0.59 -0.06 0.59
N GLU A 25 -0.16 -1.06 0.12
CA GLU A 25 -1.55 -1.25 0.53
C GLU A 25 -1.70 -1.62 2.02
N ARG A 26 -0.75 -2.38 2.58
CA ARG A 26 -0.73 -2.70 4.01
C ARG A 26 -0.51 -1.44 4.84
N LEU A 27 0.45 -0.61 4.44
CA LEU A 27 0.78 0.63 5.14
C LEU A 27 -0.30 1.69 4.98
N PHE A 28 -0.97 1.76 3.83
CA PHE A 28 -2.15 2.61 3.63
C PHE A 28 -3.27 2.29 4.63
N ARG A 29 -3.52 1.01 4.91
CA ARG A 29 -4.50 0.59 5.94
C ARG A 29 -4.08 0.98 7.36
N GLU A 30 -2.79 1.16 7.60
CA GLU A 30 -2.21 1.70 8.84
C GLU A 30 -2.12 3.24 8.83
N ARG A 31 -2.80 3.90 7.88
CA ARG A 31 -2.82 5.37 7.69
C ARG A 31 -1.46 5.99 7.37
N ILE A 32 -0.59 5.24 6.70
CA ILE A 32 0.69 5.73 6.19
C ILE A 32 0.55 5.92 4.67
N ILE A 33 0.81 7.13 4.20
CA ILE A 33 0.80 7.49 2.77
C ILE A 33 2.21 7.82 2.33
N PHE A 34 2.55 7.48 1.09
CA PHE A 34 3.85 7.75 0.48
C PHE A 34 3.70 8.78 -0.63
N LEU A 35 4.62 9.73 -0.67
CA LEU A 35 4.81 10.68 -1.75
C LEU A 35 6.27 10.61 -2.18
N PHE A 36 6.53 10.01 -3.34
CA PHE A 36 7.88 9.80 -3.87
C PHE A 36 8.17 10.56 -5.16
N GLU A 37 7.12 10.98 -5.87
CA GLU A 37 7.20 11.67 -7.15
C GLU A 37 6.95 13.17 -6.98
N GLU A 38 7.24 13.94 -8.02
CA GLU A 38 6.96 15.38 -8.03
C GLU A 38 5.47 15.65 -7.80
N VAL A 39 5.18 16.69 -7.03
CA VAL A 39 3.80 17.07 -6.73
C VAL A 39 3.24 17.85 -7.92
N ASP A 40 2.41 17.18 -8.70
CA ASP A 40 1.50 17.79 -9.66
C ASP A 40 0.04 17.74 -9.15
N ASP A 41 -0.89 18.34 -9.90
CA ASP A 41 -2.31 18.35 -9.54
C ASP A 41 -2.91 16.93 -9.44
N GLY A 42 -2.36 15.97 -10.20
CA GLY A 42 -2.79 14.58 -10.17
C GLY A 42 -2.39 13.87 -8.88
N ILE A 43 -1.11 13.96 -8.52
CA ILE A 43 -0.55 13.37 -7.30
C ILE A 43 -1.13 14.06 -6.06
N ALA A 44 -1.28 15.39 -6.09
CA ALA A 44 -1.87 16.15 -4.99
C ALA A 44 -3.32 15.71 -4.69
N ASN A 45 -4.09 15.32 -5.71
CA ASN A 45 -5.47 14.87 -5.55
C ASN A 45 -5.60 13.34 -5.31
N ALA A 46 -4.53 12.58 -5.57
CA ALA A 46 -4.49 11.13 -5.36
C ALA A 46 -4.10 10.72 -3.93
N ILE A 47 -3.58 11.67 -3.14
CA ILE A 47 -3.19 11.52 -1.73
C ILE A 47 -4.33 11.95 -0.81
#